data_AF-A0A2N1GNG7-F1
#
_entry.id   AF-A0A2N1GNG7-F1
#
_cell.length_a   1.000
_cell.length_b   1.000
_cell.length_c   1.000
_cell.angle_alpha   90.00
_cell.angle_beta   90.00
_cell.angle_gamma   90.00
#
_symmetry.space_group_name_H-M   'P 1'
#
loop_
_entity.id
_entity.type
_entity.pdbx_description
1 polymer ?
#
loop_
_entity_poly.entity_id
_entity_poly.type
_entity_poly.pdbx_seq_one_letter_code
_entity_poly.pdbx_strand_id
1 'polypeptide(L)' 'MSPRHQPLVAGTSFSMADIAVLGAMIFSALVELEVPEDCTALREWHARMQQRPSVQQWRAMVEPGEPQT' A
#
# COMPACT_ATOMS: atom_id res chain seq x y z
N MET A 1 9.30 3.41 26.25
CA MET A 1 8.32 2.71 25.40
C MET A 1 9.03 2.42 24.08
N SER A 2 9.53 1.20 23.86
CA SER A 2 10.20 0.86 22.61
C SER A 2 9.20 0.98 21.45
N PRO A 3 9.55 1.61 20.31
CA PRO A 3 8.65 1.71 19.17
C PRO A 3 8.32 0.28 18.71
N ARG A 4 7.05 -0.09 18.75
CA ARG A 4 6.60 -1.40 18.27
C ARG A 4 6.64 -1.37 16.74
N HIS A 5 7.67 -1.95 16.15
CA HIS A 5 7.71 -2.22 14.71
C HIS A 5 6.69 -3.32 14.42
N GLN A 6 5.47 -2.91 14.06
CA GLN A 6 4.41 -3.85 13.72
C GLN A 6 4.43 -4.08 12.21
N PRO A 7 4.29 -5.34 11.75
CA PRO A 7 4.36 -5.63 10.33
C PRO A 7 3.18 -5.08 9.55
N LEU A 8 2.05 -4.83 10.21
CA LEU A 8 0.78 -4.39 9.63
C LEU A 8 0.20 -3.22 10.43
N VAL A 9 -0.71 -2.45 9.83
CA VAL A 9 -1.16 -1.15 10.35
C VAL A 9 -1.73 -1.24 11.78
N ALA A 10 -2.51 -2.29 12.04
CA ALA A 10 -3.19 -2.48 13.32
C ALA A 10 -2.64 -3.66 14.16
N GLY A 11 -1.48 -4.22 13.80
CA GLY A 11 -0.99 -5.41 14.51
C GLY A 11 -0.11 -6.35 13.71
N THR A 12 -0.26 -7.63 14.04
CA THR A 12 0.41 -8.76 13.36
C THR A 12 -0.47 -9.43 12.31
N SER A 13 -1.76 -9.07 12.23
CA SER A 13 -2.74 -9.67 11.33
C SER A 13 -3.28 -8.66 10.32
N PHE A 14 -3.47 -9.10 9.08
CA PHE A 14 -3.99 -8.24 8.02
C PHE A 14 -5.45 -7.93 8.27
N SER A 15 -5.83 -6.66 8.11
CA SER A 15 -7.16 -6.20 8.48
C SER A 15 -7.66 -5.09 7.57
N MET A 16 -8.88 -4.62 7.85
CA MET A 16 -9.46 -3.43 7.23
C MET A 16 -8.55 -2.20 7.32
N ALA A 17 -7.70 -2.11 8.35
CA ALA A 17 -6.76 -1.00 8.49
C ALA A 17 -5.72 -1.00 7.34
N ASP A 18 -5.18 -2.15 6.97
CA ASP A 18 -4.22 -2.25 5.86
C ASP A 18 -4.91 -1.98 4.51
N ILE A 19 -6.16 -2.41 4.33
CA ILE A 19 -6.95 -2.13 3.13
C ILE A 19 -7.20 -0.63 3.00
N ALA A 20 -7.61 0.03 4.09
CA ALA A 20 -7.86 1.47 4.10
C ALA A 20 -6.59 2.27 3.77
N VAL A 21 -5.44 1.91 4.38
CA VAL A 21 -4.17 2.57 4.08
C VAL A 21 -3.73 2.30 2.65
N LEU A 22 -3.93 1.10 2.10
CA LEU A 22 -3.57 0.80 0.72
C LEU A 22 -4.41 1.64 -0.25
N GLY A 23 -5.70 1.78 0.01
CA GLY A 23 -6.58 2.69 -0.73
C GLY A 23 -6.14 4.15 -0.64
N ALA A 24 -5.72 4.60 0.54
CA ALA A 24 -5.18 5.95 0.73
C ALA A 24 -3.89 6.18 -0.07
N MET A 25 -2.99 5.18 -0.13
CA MET A 25 -1.75 5.26 -0.93
C MET A 25 -2.03 5.36 -2.44
N ILE A 26 -3.04 4.64 -2.94
CA ILE A 26 -3.46 4.72 -4.34
C ILE A 26 -4.01 6.11 -4.63
N PHE A 27 -4.89 6.60 -3.76
CA PHE A 27 -5.49 7.93 -3.93
C PHE A 27 -4.46 9.05 -3.79
N SER A 28 -3.49 8.92 -2.88
CA SER A 28 -2.41 9.90 -2.74
C SER A 28 -1.59 10.04 -4.02
N ALA A 29 -1.32 8.93 -4.72
CA ALA A 29 -0.67 8.98 -6.04
C ALA A 29 -1.54 9.68 -7.10
N LEU A 30 -2.87 9.48 -7.07
CA LEU A 30 -3.80 10.12 -8.01
C LEU A 30 -3.90 11.64 -7.82
N VAL A 31 -3.70 12.14 -6.60
CA VAL A 31 -3.74 13.57 -6.27
C VAL A 31 -2.34 14.18 -6.08
N GLU A 32 -1.30 13.47 -6.48
CA GLU A 32 0.10 13.92 -6.39
C GLU A 32 0.54 14.31 -4.96
N LEU A 33 -0.03 13.64 -3.95
CA LEU A 33 0.34 13.81 -2.54
C LEU A 33 1.44 12.80 -2.17
N GLU A 34 2.66 13.32 -2.05
CA GLU A 34 3.82 12.51 -1.67
C GLU A 34 3.80 12.12 -0.20
N VAL A 35 4.25 10.90 0.10
CA VAL A 35 4.52 10.45 1.46
C VAL A 35 5.91 10.96 1.87
N PRO A 36 6.05 11.70 2.99
CA PRO A 36 7.35 12.16 3.45
C PRO A 36 8.36 11.03 3.61
N GLU A 37 9.63 11.28 3.27
CA GLU A 37 10.67 10.26 3.28
C GLU A 37 10.93 9.67 4.67
N ASP A 38 10.73 10.49 5.72
CA ASP A 38 10.87 10.11 7.12
C ASP A 38 9.79 9.13 7.59
N CYS A 39 8.71 8.94 6.82
CA CYS A 39 7.69 7.91 7.07
C CYS A 39 8.17 6.51 6.67
N THR A 40 9.37 6.12 7.12
CA THR A 40 10.06 4.86 6.78
C THR A 40 9.20 3.63 7.02
N ALA A 41 8.52 3.53 8.16
CA ALA A 41 7.63 2.41 8.48
C ALA A 41 6.47 2.25 7.48
N LEU A 42 5.89 3.36 7.02
CA LEU A 42 4.80 3.35 6.03
C LEU A 42 5.34 2.92 4.65
N ARG A 43 6.52 3.42 4.27
CA ARG A 43 7.18 3.05 3.00
C ARG A 43 7.56 1.57 2.97
N GLU A 44 8.15 1.04 4.05
CA GLU A 44 8.45 -0.38 4.23
C GLU A 44 7.19 -1.26 4.21
N TRP A 45 6.13 -0.82 4.90
CA TRP A 45 4.83 -1.47 4.85
C TRP A 45 4.26 -1.50 3.43
N HIS A 46 4.29 -0.37 2.71
CA HIS A 46 3.76 -0.28 1.34
C HIS A 46 4.54 -1.17 0.38
N ALA A 47 5.88 -1.19 0.48
CA ALA A 47 6.73 -2.09 -0.31
C ALA A 47 6.35 -3.56 -0.11
N ARG A 48 6.08 -3.98 1.15
CA ARG A 48 5.61 -5.35 1.45
C ARG A 48 4.21 -5.62 0.91
N MET A 49 3.28 -4.66 0.99
CA MET A 49 1.93 -4.82 0.45
C MET A 49 1.94 -5.03 -1.07
N GLN A 50 2.82 -4.35 -1.80
CA GLN A 50 2.98 -4.52 -3.25
C GLN A 50 3.47 -5.94 -3.66
N GLN A 51 4.10 -6.68 -2.75
CA GLN A 51 4.55 -8.06 -2.99
C GLN A 51 3.46 -9.11 -2.76
N ARG A 52 2.27 -8.73 -2.27
CA ARG A 52 1.20 -9.69 -2.00
C ARG A 52 0.53 -10.13 -3.30
N PRO A 53 0.27 -11.44 -3.50
CA PRO A 53 -0.39 -11.94 -4.70
C PRO A 53 -1.74 -11.26 -4.98
N SER A 54 -2.54 -11.00 -3.94
CA SER A 54 -3.83 -10.31 -4.08
C SER A 54 -3.70 -8.88 -4.59
N VAL A 55 -2.64 -8.17 -4.20
CA VAL A 55 -2.39 -6.78 -4.63
C VAL A 55 -1.84 -6.77 -6.06
N GLN A 56 -0.95 -7.69 -6.40
CA GLN A 56 -0.44 -7.84 -7.76
C GLN A 56 -1.56 -8.23 -8.74
N GLN A 57 -2.44 -9.16 -8.34
CA GLN A 57 -3.59 -9.56 -9.13
C GLN A 57 -4.55 -8.38 -9.35
N TRP A 58 -4.85 -7.61 -8.30
CA TRP A 58 -5.66 -6.40 -8.44
C TRP A 58 -5.00 -5.37 -9.37
N ARG A 59 -3.68 -5.13 -9.24
CA ARG A 59 -2.93 -4.23 -10.13
C ARG A 59 -3.08 -4.65 -11.59
N ALA A 60 -2.89 -5.94 -11.89
CA ALA A 60 -3.07 -6.47 -13.24
C ALA A 60 -4.51 -6.32 -13.78
N MET A 61 -5.53 -6.26 -12.91
CA MET A 61 -6.91 -6.01 -13.30
C MET A 61 -7.21 -4.52 -13.59
N VAL A 62 -6.53 -3.60 -12.90
CA VAL A 62 -6.80 -2.15 -13.00
C VAL A 62 -5.81 -1.41 -13.90
N GLU A 63 -4.69 -2.02 -14.26
CA GLU A 63 -3.82 -1.48 -15.29
C GLU A 63 -4.64 -1.34 -16.58
N PRO A 64 -4.68 -0.13 -17.18
CA PRO A 64 -5.43 0.07 -18.41
C PRO A 64 -4.90 -0.94 -19.43
N GLY A 65 -5.79 -1.82 -19.90
CA GLY A 65 -5.47 -2.68 -21.04
C GLY A 65 -4.98 -1.80 -22.17
N GLU A 66 -3.87 -2.18 -22.81
CA GLU A 66 -3.34 -1.45 -23.96
C GLU A 66 -4.49 -1.07 -24.89
N PRO A 67 -4.56 0.18 -25.38
CA PRO A 67 -5.56 0.52 -26.38
C PRO A 67 -5.37 -0.44 -27.56
N GLN A 68 -6.36 -1.30 -27.76
CA GLN A 68 -6.45 -2.17 -28.93
C GLN A 68 -6.47 -1.24 -30.16
N THR A 69 -5.30 -1.10 -30.79
CA THR A 69 -5.11 -0.27 -31.98
C THR A 69 -5.24 -1.12 -33.22
#